data_AF-A0A7Y0NPM2-F1
#
_entry.id   AF-A0A7Y0NPM2-F1
#
_cell.length_a   1.000
_cell.length_b   1.000
_cell.length_c   1.000
_cell.angle_alpha   90.00
_cell.angle_beta   90.00
_cell.angle_gamma   90.00
#
_symmetry.space_group_name_H-M   'P 1'
#
loop_
_entity.id
_entity.type
_entity.pdbx_description
1 polymer ?
#
loop_
_entity_poly.entity_id
_entity_poly.type
_entity_poly.pdbx_seq_one_letter_code
_entity_poly.pdbx_strand_id
1 'polypeptide(L)'
;MEIKITTNQILKVLQILSWIIFIGLCVEAGGVLVNTIITSFINPQGVKNFWDGADYLSSVYKFDQSYFLVITLVMIIVAVLKAIMFYLIVKLFIDKRLRISQPFSIELKHFILIQVFLVLGIGFFAHLGYKYTVWLTHQGVMVADLKTLNMDGADVWFFMAVVLFIIVQVVNRGIEIQQENDLTI
;
A
#
# COMPACT_ATOMS: atom_id res chain seq x y z
N MET A 1 24.91 3.34 -32.06
CA MET A 1 25.14 2.24 -31.09
C MET A 1 23.77 1.96 -30.47
N GLU A 2 23.09 0.91 -30.90
CA GLU A 2 21.76 0.57 -30.36
C GLU A 2 21.93 -0.01 -28.96
N ILE A 3 21.40 0.69 -27.95
CA ILE A 3 21.36 0.16 -26.59
C ILE A 3 20.28 -0.93 -26.57
N LYS A 4 20.68 -2.21 -26.70
CA LYS A 4 19.78 -3.34 -26.49
C LYS A 4 19.58 -3.56 -25.00
N ILE A 5 18.48 -3.04 -24.46
CA ILE A 5 18.05 -3.32 -23.10
C ILE A 5 17.52 -4.76 -23.06
N THR A 6 18.14 -5.61 -22.23
CA THR A 6 17.68 -6.98 -22.01
C THR A 6 16.59 -7.03 -20.95
N THR A 7 15.64 -7.96 -21.05
CA THR A 7 14.58 -8.15 -20.05
C THR A 7 15.13 -8.38 -18.64
N ASN A 8 16.29 -9.03 -18.55
CA ASN A 8 17.01 -9.23 -17.28
C ASN A 8 17.49 -7.92 -16.65
N GLN A 9 17.91 -6.93 -17.46
CA GLN A 9 18.27 -5.61 -16.95
C GLN A 9 17.04 -4.86 -16.44
N ILE A 10 15.91 -4.92 -17.15
CA ILE A 10 14.64 -4.30 -16.72
C ILE A 10 14.20 -4.88 -15.38
N LEU A 11 14.20 -6.21 -15.24
CA LEU A 11 13.82 -6.87 -13.98
C LEU A 11 14.74 -6.46 -12.81
N LYS A 12 16.06 -6.35 -13.04
CA LYS A 12 17.00 -5.90 -11.99
C LYS A 12 16.73 -4.46 -11.56
N VAL A 13 16.43 -3.57 -12.50
CA VAL A 13 16.08 -2.18 -12.19
C VAL A 13 14.79 -2.13 -11.38
N LEU A 14 13.74 -2.84 -11.81
CA LEU A 14 12.48 -2.93 -11.08
C LEU A 14 12.65 -3.52 -9.67
N GLN A 15 13.53 -4.52 -9.53
CA GLN A 15 13.87 -5.07 -8.23
C GLN A 15 14.48 -4.00 -7.31
N ILE A 16 15.51 -3.27 -7.76
CA ILE A 16 16.17 -2.23 -6.95
C ILE A 16 15.16 -1.14 -6.56
N LEU A 17 14.33 -0.69 -7.50
CA LEU A 17 13.28 0.30 -7.22
C LEU A 17 12.28 -0.20 -6.18
N SER A 18 11.86 -1.46 -6.27
CA SER A 18 10.94 -2.07 -5.31
C SER A 18 11.53 -2.12 -3.89
N TRP A 19 12.83 -2.39 -3.76
CA TRP A 19 13.54 -2.36 -2.47
C TRP A 19 13.55 -0.96 -1.85
N ILE A 20 13.87 0.07 -2.65
CA ILE A 20 13.90 1.45 -2.18
C ILE A 20 12.53 1.88 -1.66
N ILE A 21 11.47 1.59 -2.42
CA ILE A 21 10.09 1.93 -2.02
C ILE A 21 9.69 1.15 -0.77
N PHE A 22 10.00 -0.14 -0.69
CA PHE A 22 9.69 -0.96 0.47
C PHE A 22 10.32 -0.40 1.76
N ILE A 23 11.60 -0.02 1.71
CA ILE A 23 12.30 0.57 2.88
C ILE A 23 11.62 1.88 3.30
N GLY A 24 11.28 2.75 2.35
CA GLY A 24 10.56 4.00 2.64
C GLY A 24 9.22 3.76 3.36
N LEU A 25 8.42 2.81 2.87
CA LEU A 25 7.14 2.45 3.48
C LEU A 25 7.28 1.83 4.87
N CYS A 26 8.35 1.06 5.12
CA CYS A 26 8.64 0.55 6.46
C CYS A 26 8.98 1.68 7.44
N VAL A 27 9.73 2.69 7.00
CA VAL A 27 10.03 3.88 7.82
C VAL A 27 8.77 4.68 8.11
N GLU A 28 7.88 4.87 7.12
CA GLU A 28 6.58 5.53 7.30
C GLU A 28 5.71 4.77 8.33
N ALA A 29 5.51 3.48 8.13
CA ALA A 29 4.69 2.64 9.01
C ALA A 29 5.26 2.60 10.44
N GLY A 30 6.57 2.43 10.58
CA GLY A 30 7.25 2.47 11.87
C GLY A 30 7.16 3.83 12.55
N GLY A 31 7.30 4.93 11.79
CA GLY A 31 7.18 6.29 12.28
C GLY A 31 5.80 6.58 12.86
N VAL A 32 4.73 6.30 12.10
CA VAL A 32 3.35 6.48 12.57
C VAL A 32 3.06 5.60 13.79
N LEU A 33 3.47 4.32 13.78
CA LEU A 33 3.25 3.39 14.89
C LEU A 33 3.93 3.85 16.18
N VAL A 34 5.24 4.12 16.11
CA VAL A 34 6.04 4.50 17.29
C VAL A 34 5.56 5.85 17.84
N ASN A 35 5.30 6.83 16.97
CA ASN A 35 4.80 8.13 17.41
C ASN A 35 3.41 8.04 18.05
N THR A 36 2.55 7.16 17.56
CA THR A 36 1.23 6.90 18.16
C THR A 36 1.37 6.31 19.56
N ILE A 37 2.25 5.33 19.75
CA ILE A 37 2.53 4.72 21.05
C ILE A 37 3.11 5.75 22.03
N ILE A 38 4.11 6.52 21.59
CA ILE A 38 4.74 7.56 22.42
C ILE A 38 3.68 8.59 22.85
N THR A 39 2.88 9.09 21.91
CA THR A 39 1.90 10.15 22.17
C THR A 39 0.80 9.68 23.13
N SER A 40 0.38 8.43 23.01
CA SER A 40 -0.76 7.89 23.77
C SER A 40 -0.38 7.38 25.16
N PHE A 41 0.83 6.83 25.34
CA PHE A 41 1.21 6.13 26.58
C PHE A 41 2.39 6.72 27.33
N ILE A 42 3.22 7.56 26.68
CA ILE A 42 4.49 8.02 27.27
C ILE A 42 4.50 9.54 27.45
N ASN A 43 4.26 10.30 26.38
CA ASN A 43 4.35 11.74 26.39
C ASN A 43 3.31 12.38 25.44
N PRO A 44 2.29 13.09 25.97
CA PRO A 44 1.29 13.82 25.18
C PRO A 44 1.86 14.86 24.21
N GLN A 45 3.08 15.37 24.43
CA GLN A 45 3.76 16.29 23.51
C GLN A 45 4.34 15.59 22.27
N GLY A 46 4.35 14.26 22.25
CA GLY A 46 4.85 13.43 21.15
C GLY A 46 4.09 13.61 19.83
N VAL A 47 2.92 14.23 19.85
CA VAL A 47 2.09 14.47 18.66
C VAL A 47 2.80 15.34 17.60
N LYS A 48 3.82 16.12 18.01
CA LYS A 48 4.65 16.92 17.10
C LYS A 48 5.57 16.08 16.22
N ASN A 49 5.77 14.81 16.55
CA ASN A 49 6.68 13.93 15.83
C ASN A 49 6.07 13.36 14.54
N PHE A 50 4.79 13.62 14.26
CA PHE A 50 4.09 13.17 13.05
C PHE A 50 4.40 13.99 11.79
N TRP A 51 5.50 14.76 11.80
CA TRP A 51 5.98 15.57 10.68
C TRP A 51 4.86 16.41 10.04
N ASP A 52 4.48 16.12 8.80
CA ASP A 52 3.50 16.89 8.03
C ASP A 52 2.09 16.82 8.64
N GLY A 53 1.75 15.73 9.33
CA GLY A 53 0.44 15.54 9.97
C GLY A 53 0.33 16.16 11.37
N ALA A 54 1.41 16.75 11.90
CA ALA A 54 1.51 17.15 13.29
C ALA A 54 0.45 18.19 13.72
N ASP A 55 0.17 19.20 12.89
CA ASP A 55 -0.77 20.26 13.23
C ASP A 55 -2.21 19.74 13.31
N TYR A 56 -2.62 18.92 12.34
CA TYR A 56 -3.92 18.27 12.35
C TYR A 56 -4.07 17.32 13.52
N LEU A 57 -3.11 16.41 13.72
CA LEU A 57 -3.16 15.43 14.81
C LEU A 57 -3.10 16.09 16.18
N SER A 58 -2.38 17.22 16.32
CA SER A 58 -2.40 18.04 17.54
C SER A 58 -3.80 18.59 17.82
N SER A 59 -4.51 19.04 16.79
CA SER A 59 -5.88 19.56 16.94
C SER A 59 -6.86 18.47 17.35
N VAL A 60 -6.76 17.28 16.74
CA VAL A 60 -7.58 16.11 17.08
C VAL A 60 -7.30 15.66 18.51
N TYR A 61 -6.02 15.56 18.89
CA TYR A 61 -5.62 15.11 20.23
C TYR A 61 -6.10 16.06 21.34
N LYS A 62 -6.08 17.38 21.09
CA LYS A 62 -6.62 18.38 22.03
C LYS A 62 -8.15 18.32 22.14
N PHE A 63 -8.82 17.93 21.06
CA PHE A 63 -10.26 17.81 21.02
C PHE A 63 -10.72 16.54 21.75
N ASP A 64 -10.18 15.38 21.38
CA ASP A 64 -10.43 14.11 22.06
C ASP A 64 -9.32 13.08 21.76
N GLN A 65 -8.79 12.45 22.82
CA GLN A 65 -7.71 11.46 22.71
C GLN A 65 -8.18 10.15 22.03
N SER A 66 -9.44 9.77 22.22
CA SER A 66 -10.04 8.60 21.57
C SER A 66 -10.13 8.83 20.06
N TYR A 67 -10.52 10.03 19.64
CA TYR A 67 -10.58 10.34 18.22
C TYR A 67 -9.21 10.36 17.56
N PHE A 68 -8.18 10.81 18.29
CA PHE A 68 -6.79 10.71 17.85
C PHE A 68 -6.35 9.25 17.67
N LEU A 69 -6.68 8.37 18.63
CA LEU A 69 -6.37 6.94 18.54
C LEU A 69 -7.03 6.28 17.33
N VAL A 70 -8.30 6.63 17.03
CA VAL A 70 -9.01 6.09 15.88
C VAL A 70 -8.33 6.49 14.56
N ILE A 71 -8.04 7.78 14.35
CA ILE A 71 -7.43 8.21 13.08
C ILE A 71 -6.01 7.64 12.90
N THR A 72 -5.21 7.64 13.97
CA THR A 72 -3.84 7.09 13.91
C THR A 72 -3.84 5.58 13.70
N LEU A 73 -4.82 4.85 14.24
CA LEU A 73 -4.99 3.43 13.95
C LEU A 73 -5.28 3.18 12.46
N VAL A 74 -6.15 3.97 11.84
CA VAL A 74 -6.43 3.84 10.40
C VAL A 74 -5.17 4.19 9.58
N MET A 75 -4.41 5.22 9.96
CA MET A 75 -3.12 5.55 9.32
C MET A 75 -2.13 4.38 9.37
N ILE A 76 -1.99 3.74 10.55
CA ILE A 76 -1.12 2.57 10.74
C ILE A 76 -1.56 1.42 9.82
N ILE A 77 -2.86 1.13 9.76
CA ILE A 77 -3.39 0.07 8.89
C ILE A 77 -3.04 0.34 7.43
N VAL A 78 -3.26 1.56 6.96
CA VAL A 78 -2.93 1.96 5.57
C VAL A 78 -1.43 1.81 5.30
N ALA A 79 -0.56 2.34 6.18
CA ALA A 79 0.89 2.27 6.01
C ALA A 79 1.42 0.84 6.03
N VAL A 80 0.92 0.00 6.95
CA VAL A 80 1.29 -1.42 7.05
C VAL A 80 0.83 -2.20 5.82
N LEU A 81 -0.38 -1.96 5.31
CA LEU A 81 -0.86 -2.62 4.09
C LEU A 81 0.01 -2.26 2.88
N LYS A 82 0.40 -0.98 2.72
CA LYS A 82 1.34 -0.55 1.68
C LYS A 82 2.69 -1.27 1.82
N ALA A 83 3.22 -1.36 3.05
CA ALA A 83 4.49 -2.05 3.31
C ALA A 83 4.41 -3.56 2.99
N ILE A 84 3.32 -4.23 3.38
CA ILE A 84 3.07 -5.65 3.05
C ILE A 84 3.00 -5.85 1.54
N MET A 85 2.29 -4.97 0.82
CA MET A 85 2.17 -5.00 -0.64
C MET A 85 3.55 -5.00 -1.31
N PHE A 86 4.42 -4.07 -0.92
CA PHE A 86 5.79 -3.97 -1.46
C PHE A 86 6.72 -5.08 -0.98
N TYR A 87 6.56 -5.57 0.26
CA TYR A 87 7.27 -6.75 0.73
C TYR A 87 7.02 -7.96 -0.17
N LEU A 88 5.76 -8.21 -0.55
CA LEU A 88 5.40 -9.31 -1.44
C LEU A 88 6.00 -9.12 -2.84
N ILE A 89 6.02 -7.89 -3.37
CA ILE A 89 6.69 -7.58 -4.65
C ILE A 89 8.19 -7.88 -4.56
N VAL A 90 8.86 -7.41 -3.51
CA VAL A 90 10.29 -7.67 -3.29
C VAL A 90 10.56 -9.17 -3.16
N LYS A 91 9.72 -9.89 -2.40
CA LYS A 91 9.81 -11.34 -2.23
C LYS A 91 9.64 -12.09 -3.55
N LEU A 92 8.75 -11.62 -4.44
CA LEU A 92 8.57 -12.20 -5.77
C LEU A 92 9.86 -12.17 -6.60
N PHE A 93 10.61 -11.06 -6.52
CA PHE A 93 11.91 -10.93 -7.20
C PHE A 93 13.01 -11.80 -6.55
N ILE A 94 13.03 -11.91 -5.22
CA ILE A 94 14.03 -12.70 -4.48
C ILE A 94 13.86 -14.19 -4.74
N ASP A 95 12.63 -14.69 -4.63
CA ASP A 95 12.33 -16.12 -4.79
C ASP A 95 12.50 -16.60 -6.25
N LYS A 96 12.75 -15.68 -7.20
CA LYS A 96 12.81 -15.93 -8.65
C LYS A 96 11.60 -16.72 -9.18
N ARG A 97 10.45 -16.59 -8.52
CA ARG A 97 9.20 -17.28 -8.93
C ARG A 97 8.65 -16.76 -10.25
N LEU A 98 9.04 -15.55 -10.66
CA LEU A 98 8.85 -15.04 -12.01
C LEU A 98 9.86 -15.67 -12.98
N ARG A 99 9.58 -16.91 -13.40
CA ARG A 99 10.25 -17.46 -14.58
C ARG A 99 9.60 -16.85 -15.81
N ILE A 100 10.26 -15.88 -16.45
CA ILE A 100 9.77 -15.29 -17.72
C ILE A 100 9.58 -16.37 -18.80
N SER A 101 10.28 -17.50 -18.70
CA SER A 101 10.08 -18.65 -19.58
C SER A 101 8.68 -19.26 -19.52
N GLN A 102 7.94 -19.06 -18.42
CA GLN A 102 6.56 -19.50 -18.26
C GLN A 102 5.71 -18.36 -17.69
N PRO A 103 5.27 -17.41 -18.54
CA PRO A 103 4.67 -16.15 -18.10
C PRO A 103 3.25 -16.31 -17.53
N PHE A 104 2.56 -17.41 -17.80
CA PHE A 104 1.23 -17.70 -17.29
C PHE A 104 1.29 -18.89 -16.32
N SER A 105 1.33 -18.60 -15.03
CA SER A 105 1.42 -19.62 -13.99
C SER A 105 0.39 -19.37 -12.88
N ILE A 106 0.01 -20.44 -12.19
CA ILE A 106 -0.95 -20.38 -11.08
C ILE A 106 -0.39 -19.51 -9.94
N GLU A 107 0.92 -19.56 -9.73
CA GLU A 107 1.64 -18.72 -8.75
C GLU A 107 1.53 -17.24 -9.09
N LEU A 108 1.69 -16.85 -10.37
CA LEU A 108 1.53 -15.47 -10.79
C LEU A 108 0.08 -15.00 -10.60
N LYS A 109 -0.90 -15.81 -11.00
CA LYS A 109 -2.32 -15.51 -10.77
C LYS A 109 -2.61 -15.27 -9.30
N HIS A 110 -2.13 -16.15 -8.42
CA HIS A 110 -2.34 -16.04 -6.98
C HIS A 110 -1.65 -14.80 -6.39
N PHE A 111 -0.42 -14.51 -6.85
CA PHE A 111 0.29 -13.30 -6.46
C PHE A 111 -0.51 -12.03 -6.83
N ILE A 112 -0.97 -11.90 -8.07
CA ILE A 112 -1.72 -10.72 -8.51
C ILE A 112 -3.06 -10.62 -7.76
N LEU A 113 -3.73 -11.74 -7.48
CA LEU A 113 -4.95 -11.74 -6.66
C LEU A 113 -4.71 -11.20 -5.25
N ILE A 114 -3.61 -11.60 -4.59
CA ILE A 114 -3.25 -11.03 -3.27
C ILE A 114 -3.02 -9.51 -3.38
N GLN A 115 -2.37 -9.05 -4.46
CA GLN A 115 -2.18 -7.62 -4.71
C GLN A 115 -3.51 -6.88 -4.88
N VAL A 116 -4.50 -7.47 -5.58
CA VAL A 116 -5.87 -6.91 -5.68
C VAL A 116 -6.49 -6.69 -4.30
N PHE A 117 -6.45 -7.71 -3.43
CA PHE A 117 -7.03 -7.60 -2.09
C PHE A 117 -6.32 -6.56 -1.21
N LEU A 118 -4.99 -6.48 -1.30
CA LEU A 118 -4.21 -5.47 -0.57
C LEU A 118 -4.56 -4.05 -1.03
N VAL A 119 -4.60 -3.84 -2.34
CA VAL A 119 -4.94 -2.54 -2.94
C VAL A 119 -6.39 -2.13 -2.60
N LEU A 120 -7.34 -3.06 -2.64
CA LEU A 120 -8.71 -2.82 -2.17
C LEU A 120 -8.75 -2.45 -0.69
N GLY A 121 -7.99 -3.16 0.15
CA GLY A 121 -7.88 -2.86 1.58
C GLY A 121 -7.32 -1.46 1.83
N ILE A 122 -6.25 -1.08 1.13
CA ILE A 122 -5.66 0.26 1.21
C ILE A 122 -6.70 1.32 0.82
N GLY A 123 -7.37 1.15 -0.32
CA GLY A 123 -8.42 2.09 -0.78
C GLY A 123 -9.58 2.21 0.22
N PHE A 124 -10.02 1.08 0.78
CA PHE A 124 -11.08 1.04 1.79
C PHE A 124 -10.70 1.82 3.06
N PHE A 125 -9.54 1.54 3.66
CA PHE A 125 -9.11 2.22 4.88
C PHE A 125 -8.74 3.69 4.63
N ALA A 126 -8.18 4.03 3.47
CA ALA A 126 -7.95 5.41 3.07
C ALA A 126 -9.29 6.19 2.95
N HIS A 127 -10.30 5.59 2.31
CA HIS A 127 -11.63 6.20 2.22
C HIS A 127 -12.32 6.32 3.59
N LEU A 128 -12.16 5.33 4.46
CA LEU A 128 -12.67 5.37 5.83
C LEU A 128 -12.01 6.51 6.62
N GLY A 129 -10.69 6.64 6.53
CA GLY A 129 -9.93 7.74 7.12
C GLY A 129 -10.43 9.10 6.63
N TYR A 130 -10.62 9.27 5.33
CA TYR A 130 -11.20 10.48 4.76
C TYR A 130 -12.58 10.82 5.31
N LYS A 131 -13.50 9.86 5.32
CA LYS A 131 -14.84 10.08 5.88
C LYS A 131 -14.78 10.48 7.35
N TYR A 132 -13.87 9.88 8.09
CA TYR A 132 -13.67 10.18 9.50
C TYR A 132 -13.12 11.59 9.72
N THR A 133 -12.15 12.04 8.92
CA THR A 133 -11.62 13.42 9.04
C THR A 133 -12.64 14.48 8.63
N VAL A 134 -13.47 14.22 7.61
CA VAL A 134 -14.60 15.09 7.25
C VAL A 134 -15.61 15.17 8.38
N TRP A 135 -15.97 14.04 8.99
CA TRP A 135 -16.88 14.02 10.14
C TRP A 135 -16.31 14.80 11.33
N LEU A 136 -15.02 14.66 11.65
CA LEU A 136 -14.35 15.45 12.69
C LEU A 136 -14.37 16.96 12.39
N THR A 137 -14.22 17.33 11.13
CA THR A 137 -14.32 18.74 10.70
C THR A 137 -15.70 19.30 11.02
N HIS A 138 -16.77 18.53 10.79
CA HIS A 138 -18.13 18.93 11.16
C HIS A 138 -18.35 19.04 12.69
N GLN A 139 -17.53 18.36 13.51
CA GLN A 139 -17.53 18.49 14.97
C GLN A 139 -16.73 19.70 15.48
N GLY A 140 -16.10 20.48 14.59
CA GLY A 140 -15.33 21.68 14.94
C GLY A 140 -13.81 21.48 15.02
N VAL A 141 -13.30 20.32 14.60
CA VAL A 141 -11.84 20.10 14.43
C VAL A 141 -11.35 20.82 13.16
N MET A 142 -10.08 21.20 13.14
CA MET A 142 -9.43 21.78 11.97
C MET A 142 -9.61 20.88 10.74
N VAL A 143 -9.76 21.47 9.55
CA VAL A 143 -9.84 20.73 8.28
C VAL A 143 -8.56 19.91 8.09
N ALA A 144 -8.71 18.62 7.80
CA ALA A 144 -7.57 17.75 7.50
C ALA A 144 -7.07 17.96 6.07
N ASP A 145 -5.75 18.01 5.90
CA ASP A 145 -5.13 17.71 4.61
C ASP A 145 -4.81 16.20 4.57
N LEU A 146 -5.47 15.45 3.68
CA LEU A 146 -5.25 13.99 3.59
C LEU A 146 -3.87 13.63 3.08
N LYS A 147 -3.25 14.53 2.30
CA LYS A 147 -1.92 14.32 1.76
C LYS A 147 -0.89 14.30 2.88
N THR A 148 -1.03 15.17 3.86
CA THR A 148 -0.14 15.21 5.03
C THR A 148 -0.30 14.01 5.96
N LEU A 149 -1.44 13.32 5.88
CA LEU A 149 -1.69 12.07 6.60
C LEU A 149 -1.27 10.81 5.83
N ASN A 150 -0.79 10.94 4.58
CA ASN A 150 -0.49 9.83 3.67
C ASN A 150 -1.69 8.89 3.42
N MET A 151 -2.91 9.41 3.53
CA MET A 151 -4.17 8.68 3.33
C MET A 151 -4.94 9.15 2.09
N ASP A 152 -4.30 9.92 1.21
CA ASP A 152 -4.89 10.36 -0.04
C ASP A 152 -4.94 9.22 -1.09
N GLY A 153 -5.70 9.47 -2.17
CA GLY A 153 -5.73 8.59 -3.34
C GLY A 153 -6.56 7.31 -3.20
N ALA A 154 -7.57 7.27 -2.31
CA ALA A 154 -8.45 6.11 -2.17
C ALA A 154 -9.08 5.67 -3.50
N ASP A 155 -9.48 6.63 -4.33
CA ASP A 155 -9.96 6.47 -5.71
C ASP A 155 -8.91 5.83 -6.63
N VAL A 156 -7.65 6.26 -6.53
CA VAL A 156 -6.52 5.68 -7.27
C VAL A 156 -6.30 4.22 -6.87
N TRP A 157 -6.37 3.90 -5.57
CA TRP A 157 -6.28 2.52 -5.09
C TRP A 157 -7.43 1.66 -5.60
N PHE A 158 -8.68 2.14 -5.54
CA PHE A 158 -9.80 1.39 -6.12
C PHE A 158 -9.64 1.17 -7.62
N PHE A 159 -9.20 2.18 -8.36
CA PHE A 159 -8.92 2.03 -9.79
C PHE A 159 -7.83 0.99 -10.06
N MET A 160 -6.75 1.01 -9.29
CA MET A 160 -5.67 0.02 -9.37
C MET A 160 -6.18 -1.40 -9.09
N ALA A 161 -7.09 -1.59 -8.13
CA ALA A 161 -7.71 -2.89 -7.88
C ALA A 161 -8.47 -3.41 -9.09
N VAL A 162 -9.25 -2.56 -9.76
CA VAL A 162 -9.98 -2.94 -10.98
C VAL A 162 -9.00 -3.34 -12.09
N VAL A 163 -7.96 -2.55 -12.31
CA VAL A 163 -6.93 -2.84 -13.33
C VAL A 163 -6.23 -4.17 -13.04
N LEU A 164 -5.78 -4.40 -11.81
CA LEU A 164 -5.14 -5.66 -11.41
C LEU A 164 -6.10 -6.84 -11.55
N PHE A 165 -7.38 -6.66 -11.21
CA PHE A 165 -8.39 -7.72 -11.36
C PHE A 165 -8.59 -8.09 -12.83
N ILE A 166 -8.61 -7.12 -13.75
CA ILE A 166 -8.64 -7.39 -15.20
C ILE A 166 -7.41 -8.20 -15.62
N ILE A 167 -6.22 -7.84 -15.13
CA ILE A 167 -4.98 -8.59 -15.41
C ILE A 167 -5.08 -10.03 -14.91
N VAL A 168 -5.68 -10.28 -13.73
CA VAL A 168 -5.92 -11.65 -13.24
C VAL A 168 -6.77 -12.45 -14.23
N GLN A 169 -7.81 -11.86 -14.81
CA GLN A 169 -8.66 -12.56 -15.78
C GLN A 169 -7.89 -12.92 -17.06
N VAL A 170 -7.05 -12.00 -17.55
CA VAL A 170 -6.18 -12.25 -18.71
C VAL A 170 -5.18 -13.37 -18.42
N VAL A 171 -4.53 -13.33 -17.26
CA VAL A 171 -3.59 -14.40 -16.84
C VAL A 171 -4.31 -15.73 -16.70
N ASN A 172 -5.52 -15.76 -16.13
CA ASN A 172 -6.31 -16.98 -16.01
C ASN A 172 -6.61 -17.59 -17.40
N ARG A 173 -7.02 -16.76 -18.36
CA ARG A 173 -7.25 -17.23 -19.73
C ARG A 173 -5.97 -17.73 -20.41
N GLY A 174 -4.84 -17.07 -20.14
CA GLY A 174 -3.53 -17.52 -20.63
C GLY A 174 -3.13 -18.89 -20.09
N ILE A 175 -3.41 -19.19 -18.82
CA ILE A 175 -3.16 -20.49 -18.20
C ILE A 175 -4.00 -21.59 -18.87
N GLU A 176 -5.29 -21.34 -19.10
CA GLU A 176 -6.20 -22.28 -19.77
C GLU A 176 -5.68 -22.66 -21.17
N ILE A 177 -5.29 -21.66 -21.97
CA ILE A 177 -4.77 -21.89 -23.32
C ILE A 177 -3.45 -22.69 -23.31
N GLN A 178 -2.57 -22.43 -22.34
CA GLN A 178 -1.32 -23.20 -22.21
C GLN A 178 -1.60 -24.66 -21.86
N GLN A 179 -2.54 -24.90 -20.94
CA GLN A 179 -2.93 -26.26 -20.54
C GLN A 179 -3.60 -27.03 -21.68
N GLU A 180 -4.46 -26.38 -22.47
CA GLU A 180 -5.07 -26.98 -23.66
C GLU A 180 -3.99 -27.40 -24.67
N ASN A 181 -3.04 -26.51 -25.00
CA ASN A 181 -1.97 -26.81 -25.94
C ASN A 181 -1.08 -27.97 -25.49
N ASP A 182 -0.69 -28.02 -24.21
CA ASP A 182 0.16 -29.07 -23.65
C ASP A 182 -0.52 -30.46 -23.67
N LEU A 183 -1.85 -30.52 -23.70
CA LEU A 183 -2.63 -31.76 -23.79
C LEU A 183 -2.84 -32.27 -25.22
N THR A 184 -2.59 -31.44 -26.23
CA THR A 184 -2.75 -31.78 -27.66
C THR A 184 -1.44 -32.15 -28.38
N ILE A 185 -0.29 -32.11 -27.70
CA ILE A 185 1.02 -32.49 -28.24
C ILE A 185 1.31 -33.97 -27.97
#